data_AF-A0A0S9KDL5-F1
#
_entry.id   AF-A0A0S9KDL5-F1
#
_cell.length_a   1.000
_cell.length_b   1.000
_cell.length_c   1.000
_cell.angle_alpha   90.00
_cell.angle_beta   90.00
_cell.angle_gamma   90.00
#
_symmetry.space_group_name_H-M   'P 1'
#
loop_
_entity.id
_entity.type
_entity.pdbx_description
1 polymer ?
#
loop_
_entity_poly.entity_id
_entity_poly.type
_entity_poly.pdbx_seq_one_letter_code
_entity_poly.pdbx_strand_id
1 'polypeptide(L)'
;MTRSDWSRHAPLLIFLGAAALVLVPVAAFLFTHIVASDRFVENGELTGSWSGIGAAEGQTIILNTDGTASIDNVIGWNFRGKHRSGAGVWERTSTDDTQVDITFDWIDGQLDPSDPTTISNLIIVIEPDPNTVKLVINVGDPDDQSTRREFVRSAGD
;
A
#
# COMPACT_ATOMS: atom_id res chain seq x y z
N MET A 1 -60.80 12.03 6.89
CA MET A 1 -59.61 11.54 6.14
C MET A 1 -60.04 10.32 5.34
N THR A 2 -60.28 10.50 4.03
CA THR A 2 -60.70 9.42 3.14
C THR A 2 -59.48 8.61 2.68
N ARG A 3 -59.65 7.29 2.49
CA ARG A 3 -58.62 6.33 1.99
C ARG A 3 -57.92 6.71 0.66
N SER A 4 -58.29 7.85 0.05
CA SER A 4 -57.90 8.32 -1.28
C SER A 4 -56.53 8.99 -1.35
N ASP A 5 -55.95 9.44 -0.23
CA ASP A 5 -54.70 10.21 -0.28
C ASP A 5 -53.44 9.34 -0.28
N TRP A 6 -53.54 8.08 0.17
CA TRP A 6 -52.39 7.17 0.25
C TRP A 6 -51.88 6.70 -1.12
N SER A 7 -52.76 6.59 -2.14
CA SER A 7 -52.36 6.13 -3.47
C SER A 7 -51.53 7.16 -4.26
N ARG A 8 -51.65 8.46 -3.92
CA ARG A 8 -50.89 9.53 -4.58
C ARG A 8 -49.44 9.61 -4.10
N HIS A 9 -49.15 9.12 -2.90
CA HIS A 9 -47.81 9.14 -2.30
C HIS A 9 -47.09 7.78 -2.36
N ALA A 10 -47.82 6.69 -2.59
CA ALA A 10 -47.26 5.34 -2.72
C ALA A 10 -46.14 5.21 -3.77
N PRO A 11 -46.22 5.79 -4.99
CA PRO A 11 -45.15 5.66 -5.98
C PRO A 11 -43.88 6.39 -5.55
N LEU A 12 -44.03 7.55 -4.91
CA LEU A 12 -42.91 8.35 -4.40
C LEU A 12 -42.20 7.61 -3.26
N LEU A 13 -42.96 7.01 -2.34
CA LEU A 13 -42.41 6.22 -1.23
C LEU A 13 -41.70 4.95 -1.71
N ILE A 14 -42.21 4.29 -2.74
CA ILE A 14 -41.55 3.14 -3.37
C ILE A 14 -40.26 3.58 -4.08
N PHE A 15 -40.29 4.70 -4.80
CA PHE A 15 -39.12 5.23 -5.48
C PHE A 15 -38.03 5.66 -4.49
N LEU A 16 -38.42 6.33 -3.40
CA LEU A 16 -37.51 6.70 -2.31
C LEU A 16 -36.95 5.46 -1.60
N GLY A 17 -37.77 4.43 -1.37
CA GLY A 17 -37.33 3.16 -0.79
C GLY A 17 -36.33 2.42 -1.69
N ALA A 18 -36.61 2.34 -3.00
CA ALA A 18 -35.71 1.73 -3.98
C ALA A 18 -34.41 2.52 -4.15
N ALA A 19 -34.49 3.86 -4.19
CA ALA A 19 -33.32 4.72 -4.23
C ALA A 19 -32.47 4.57 -2.97
N ALA A 20 -33.07 4.52 -1.78
CA ALA A 20 -32.36 4.28 -0.52
C ALA A 20 -31.68 2.90 -0.51
N LEU A 21 -32.31 1.87 -1.07
CA LEU A 21 -31.75 0.52 -1.14
C LEU A 21 -30.48 0.43 -2.00
N VAL A 22 -30.31 1.34 -2.96
CA VAL A 22 -29.12 1.40 -3.83
C VAL A 22 -28.10 2.43 -3.31
N LEU A 23 -28.56 3.62 -2.92
CA LEU A 23 -27.69 4.72 -2.52
C LEU A 23 -27.04 4.50 -1.16
N VAL A 24 -27.73 3.86 -0.20
CA VAL A 24 -27.16 3.63 1.14
C VAL A 24 -25.98 2.65 1.09
N PRO A 25 -26.06 1.48 0.40
CA PRO A 25 -24.90 0.61 0.24
C PRO A 25 -23.74 1.25 -0.52
N VAL A 26 -24.02 2.02 -1.57
CA VAL A 26 -22.98 2.72 -2.34
C VAL A 26 -22.30 3.79 -1.50
N ALA A 27 -23.06 4.60 -0.77
CA ALA A 27 -22.51 5.61 0.14
C ALA A 27 -21.71 4.96 1.28
N ALA A 28 -22.19 3.85 1.85
CA ALA A 28 -21.45 3.11 2.87
C ALA A 28 -20.15 2.50 2.32
N PHE A 29 -20.18 1.96 1.11
CA PHE A 29 -18.99 1.46 0.42
C PHE A 29 -17.98 2.57 0.15
N LEU A 30 -18.40 3.70 -0.42
CA LEU A 30 -17.52 4.84 -0.66
C LEU A 30 -16.95 5.40 0.63
N PHE A 31 -17.79 5.56 1.67
CA PHE A 31 -17.35 6.06 2.97
C PHE A 31 -16.33 5.14 3.64
N THR A 32 -16.55 3.82 3.59
CA THR A 32 -15.58 2.85 4.14
C THR A 32 -14.25 2.85 3.38
N HIS A 33 -14.27 3.05 2.05
CA HIS A 33 -13.04 3.12 1.26
C HIS A 33 -12.28 4.42 1.49
N ILE A 34 -12.96 5.56 1.52
CA ILE A 34 -12.35 6.88 1.79
C ILE A 34 -11.73 6.92 3.18
N VAL A 35 -12.46 6.43 4.20
CA VAL A 35 -11.94 6.40 5.57
C VAL A 35 -10.79 5.42 5.72
N ALA A 36 -10.78 4.32 4.97
CA ALA A 36 -9.68 3.36 5.00
C ALA A 36 -8.40 3.89 4.33
N SER A 37 -8.52 4.67 3.25
CA SER A 37 -7.36 5.29 2.59
C SER A 37 -6.68 6.38 3.43
N ASP A 38 -7.39 6.92 4.44
CA ASP A 38 -6.85 7.94 5.36
C ASP A 38 -6.54 7.35 6.76
N ARG A 39 -6.61 6.02 6.94
CA ARG A 39 -6.34 5.44 8.26
C ARG A 39 -4.86 5.57 8.60
N PHE A 40 -4.59 5.95 9.84
CA PHE A 40 -3.24 5.86 10.39
C PHE A 40 -2.78 4.40 10.41
N VAL A 41 -1.59 4.15 9.89
CA VAL A 41 -0.93 2.84 9.94
C VAL A 41 0.03 2.85 11.11
N GLU A 42 -0.12 1.93 12.06
CA GLU A 42 0.79 1.87 13.22
C GLU A 42 2.18 1.32 12.84
N ASN A 43 3.23 1.65 13.58
CA ASN A 43 4.57 1.10 13.33
C ASN A 43 4.59 -0.44 13.36
N GLY A 44 3.77 -1.08 14.19
CA GLY A 44 3.63 -2.54 14.21
C GLY A 44 3.05 -3.11 12.90
N GLU A 45 2.23 -2.34 12.19
CA GLU A 45 1.71 -2.71 10.88
C GLU A 45 2.75 -2.53 9.77
N LEU A 46 3.72 -1.63 9.95
CA LEU A 46 4.85 -1.44 9.03
C LEU A 46 5.93 -2.50 9.20
N THR A 47 6.14 -2.99 10.42
CA THR A 47 7.17 -3.99 10.67
C THR A 47 6.78 -5.37 10.15
N GLY A 48 7.75 -6.06 9.55
CA GLY A 48 7.59 -7.38 8.94
C GLY A 48 8.25 -7.49 7.57
N SER A 49 7.97 -8.60 6.90
CA SER A 49 8.41 -8.87 5.52
C SER A 49 7.38 -8.37 4.51
N TRP A 50 7.87 -7.73 3.45
CA TRP A 50 7.12 -7.13 2.36
C TRP A 50 7.61 -7.70 1.04
N SER A 51 6.77 -8.48 0.37
CA SER A 51 7.08 -9.11 -0.91
C SER A 51 6.73 -8.18 -2.06
N GLY A 52 7.70 -7.97 -2.95
CA GLY A 52 7.48 -7.20 -4.17
C GLY A 52 6.55 -7.92 -5.13
N ILE A 53 5.70 -7.15 -5.81
CA ILE A 53 4.76 -7.63 -6.83
C ILE A 53 5.00 -6.89 -8.15
N GLY A 54 4.60 -7.51 -9.26
CA GLY A 54 4.74 -6.91 -10.59
C GLY A 54 6.21 -6.60 -10.91
N ALA A 55 6.54 -5.32 -11.10
CA ALA A 55 7.90 -4.89 -11.42
C ALA A 55 8.91 -5.07 -10.26
N ALA A 56 8.44 -5.31 -9.05
CA ALA A 56 9.27 -5.61 -7.87
C ALA A 56 9.33 -7.12 -7.55
N GLU A 57 8.78 -7.99 -8.40
CA GLU A 57 8.75 -9.43 -8.14
C GLU A 57 10.17 -10.00 -7.94
N GLY A 58 10.34 -10.84 -6.91
CA GLY A 58 11.64 -11.37 -6.51
C GLY A 58 12.40 -10.48 -5.52
N GLN A 59 11.87 -9.31 -5.16
CA GLN A 59 12.42 -8.45 -4.11
C GLN A 59 11.63 -8.63 -2.81
N THR A 60 12.30 -8.50 -1.66
CA THR A 60 11.67 -8.51 -0.34
C THR A 60 12.27 -7.42 0.51
N ILE A 61 11.44 -6.58 1.12
CA ILE A 61 11.86 -5.58 2.10
C ILE A 61 11.47 -6.07 3.48
N ILE A 62 12.38 -5.94 4.44
CA ILE A 62 12.14 -6.32 5.83
C ILE A 62 12.33 -5.06 6.68
N LEU A 63 11.29 -4.69 7.42
CA LEU A 63 11.30 -3.58 8.38
C LEU A 63 11.20 -4.14 9.80
N ASN A 64 12.22 -3.89 10.63
CA ASN A 64 12.27 -4.40 11.99
C ASN A 64 11.79 -3.35 13.01
N THR A 65 11.28 -3.82 14.14
CA THR A 65 10.77 -2.96 15.23
C THR A 65 11.85 -2.10 15.90
N ASP A 66 13.12 -2.44 15.72
CA ASP A 66 14.27 -1.68 16.22
C ASP A 66 14.70 -0.54 15.29
N GLY A 67 13.98 -0.31 14.19
CA GLY A 67 14.30 0.72 13.19
C GLY A 67 15.32 0.26 12.15
N THR A 68 15.74 -1.01 12.14
CA THR A 68 16.59 -1.54 11.08
C THR A 68 15.78 -2.03 9.88
N ALA A 69 16.35 -1.90 8.69
CA ALA A 69 15.76 -2.36 7.44
C ALA A 69 16.74 -3.22 6.63
N SER A 70 16.21 -4.15 5.84
CA SER A 70 17.00 -4.86 4.83
C SER A 70 16.20 -5.12 3.57
N ILE A 71 16.90 -5.23 2.45
CA ILE A 71 16.33 -5.67 1.18
C ILE A 71 17.02 -6.95 0.73
N ASP A 72 16.21 -7.94 0.36
CA ASP A 72 16.66 -9.22 -0.17
C ASP A 72 16.18 -9.35 -1.62
N ASN A 73 17.07 -9.75 -2.52
CA ASN A 73 16.76 -10.05 -3.91
C ASN A 73 16.88 -11.56 -4.18
N VAL A 74 15.97 -12.10 -4.98
CA VAL A 74 16.09 -13.47 -5.51
C VAL A 74 16.96 -13.43 -6.76
N ILE A 75 18.17 -13.97 -6.67
CA ILE A 75 19.13 -14.00 -7.79
C ILE A 75 19.03 -15.36 -8.52
N GLY A 76 18.50 -15.35 -9.74
CA GLY A 76 18.64 -16.44 -10.73
C GLY A 76 17.37 -17.22 -11.09
N TRP A 77 17.35 -17.81 -12.29
CA TRP A 77 16.27 -18.68 -12.83
C TRP A 77 15.99 -19.96 -12.03
N ASN A 78 16.85 -20.26 -11.05
CA ASN A 78 16.64 -21.33 -10.09
C ASN A 78 16.57 -20.66 -8.72
N PHE A 79 15.35 -20.41 -8.22
CA PHE A 79 14.95 -19.81 -6.93
C PHE A 79 15.66 -20.41 -5.67
N ARG A 80 16.99 -20.47 -5.61
CA ARG A 80 17.74 -21.26 -4.64
C ARG A 80 18.40 -20.45 -3.52
N GLY A 81 18.20 -19.14 -3.47
CA GLY A 81 18.57 -18.34 -2.31
C GLY A 81 18.06 -16.90 -2.40
N LYS A 82 17.55 -16.38 -1.29
CA LYS A 82 17.42 -14.94 -1.08
C LYS A 82 18.83 -14.40 -0.80
N HIS A 83 19.33 -13.49 -1.63
CA HIS A 83 20.58 -12.79 -1.40
C HIS A 83 20.25 -11.47 -0.71
N ARG A 84 20.87 -11.21 0.46
CA ARG A 84 20.72 -9.91 1.10
C ARG A 84 21.43 -8.87 0.24
N SER A 85 20.63 -7.99 -0.32
CA SER A 85 21.06 -6.97 -1.27
C SER A 85 21.16 -5.60 -0.63
N GLY A 86 20.86 -5.43 0.64
CA GLY A 86 21.18 -4.19 1.34
C GLY A 86 20.72 -4.21 2.79
N ALA A 87 21.33 -3.37 3.61
CA ALA A 87 20.97 -3.17 5.00
C ALA A 87 21.06 -1.69 5.37
N GLY A 88 20.19 -1.26 6.27
CA GLY A 88 20.04 0.15 6.62
C GLY A 88 19.14 0.36 7.82
N VAL A 89 18.68 1.61 7.94
CA VAL A 89 17.72 2.06 8.95
C VAL A 89 16.48 2.61 8.26
N TRP A 90 15.33 2.46 8.90
CA TRP A 90 14.10 3.10 8.46
C TRP A 90 13.56 4.01 9.55
N GLU A 91 13.01 5.13 9.14
CA GLU A 91 12.33 6.06 10.02
C GLU A 91 11.10 6.65 9.33
N ARG A 92 10.13 7.04 10.14
CA ARG A 92 8.96 7.73 9.63
C ARG A 92 9.27 9.21 9.50
N THR A 93 9.17 9.76 8.30
CA THR A 93 9.67 11.11 7.98
C THR A 93 8.57 12.13 7.77
N SER A 94 7.40 11.71 7.32
CA SER A 94 6.33 12.66 7.03
C SER A 94 5.57 13.09 8.27
N THR A 95 5.29 14.40 8.36
CA THR A 95 4.35 15.00 9.31
C THR A 95 2.92 14.48 9.17
N ASP A 96 2.58 13.87 8.04
CA ASP A 96 1.28 13.22 7.81
C ASP A 96 1.30 11.70 8.02
N ASP A 97 2.44 11.14 8.47
CA ASP A 97 2.63 9.71 8.74
C ASP A 97 2.39 8.77 7.54
N THR A 98 2.30 9.29 6.30
CA THR A 98 2.06 8.50 5.09
C THR A 98 3.33 7.98 4.42
N GLN A 99 4.52 8.38 4.93
CA GLN A 99 5.80 8.05 4.32
C GLN A 99 6.81 7.53 5.32
N VAL A 100 7.64 6.60 4.84
CA VAL A 100 8.81 6.07 5.53
C VAL A 100 10.02 6.32 4.66
N ASP A 101 11.11 6.81 5.25
CA ASP A 101 12.41 6.84 4.60
C ASP A 101 13.19 5.61 5.04
N ILE A 102 13.81 4.93 4.08
CA ILE A 102 14.80 3.89 4.35
C ILE A 102 16.15 4.38 3.88
N THR A 103 17.07 4.58 4.81
CA THR A 103 18.46 4.89 4.51
C THR A 103 19.30 3.63 4.53
N PHE A 104 19.87 3.24 3.39
CA PHE A 104 20.74 2.07 3.29
C PHE A 104 22.20 2.46 3.42
N ASP A 105 22.93 1.75 4.29
CA ASP A 105 24.38 1.90 4.43
C ASP A 105 25.11 1.34 3.20
N TRP A 106 24.52 0.32 2.58
CA TRP A 106 24.97 -0.28 1.32
C TRP A 106 23.83 -1.07 0.67
N ILE A 107 23.80 -1.08 -0.67
CA ILE A 107 22.92 -1.93 -1.48
C ILE A 107 23.78 -2.64 -2.53
N ASP A 108 23.86 -3.97 -2.45
CA ASP A 108 24.43 -4.86 -3.45
C ASP A 108 23.33 -5.42 -4.36
N GLY A 109 23.22 -4.88 -5.57
CA GLY A 109 22.21 -5.29 -6.54
C GLY A 109 21.16 -4.21 -6.78
N GLN A 110 21.21 -3.70 -8.00
CA GLN A 110 20.32 -2.75 -8.64
C GLN A 110 18.82 -2.94 -8.32
N LEU A 111 18.18 -1.91 -7.75
CA LEU A 111 16.72 -1.75 -7.83
C LEU A 111 16.25 -1.48 -9.28
N ASP A 112 17.19 -1.10 -10.16
CA ASP A 112 17.03 -0.95 -11.61
C ASP A 112 18.29 -1.43 -12.36
N PRO A 113 18.22 -2.47 -13.23
CA PRO A 113 19.37 -2.96 -14.00
C PRO A 113 20.02 -1.93 -14.95
N SER A 114 19.37 -0.78 -15.17
CA SER A 114 19.81 0.29 -16.07
C SER A 114 20.43 1.52 -15.39
N ASP A 115 20.30 1.66 -14.06
CA ASP A 115 20.85 2.80 -13.31
C ASP A 115 21.75 2.31 -12.14
N PRO A 116 23.07 2.55 -12.18
CA PRO A 116 24.01 2.12 -11.14
C PRO A 116 24.11 3.10 -9.95
N THR A 117 23.20 4.07 -9.81
CA THR A 117 23.28 5.02 -8.70
C THR A 117 22.80 4.39 -7.39
N THR A 118 23.67 4.48 -6.38
CA THR A 118 23.47 4.07 -4.99
C THR A 118 22.27 4.81 -4.40
N ILE A 119 21.06 4.24 -4.53
CA ILE A 119 19.88 4.81 -3.88
C ILE A 119 20.07 4.64 -2.38
N SER A 120 20.61 5.66 -1.74
CA SER A 120 20.97 5.64 -0.32
C SER A 120 19.77 5.97 0.55
N ASN A 121 18.73 6.59 -0.01
CA ASN A 121 17.46 6.87 0.67
C ASN A 121 16.27 6.47 -0.23
N LEU A 122 15.39 5.60 0.26
CA LEU A 122 14.12 5.24 -0.38
C LEU A 122 12.97 5.89 0.37
N ILE A 123 12.23 6.77 -0.31
CA ILE A 123 10.94 7.25 0.19
C ILE A 123 9.88 6.23 -0.19
N ILE A 124 9.21 5.70 0.82
CA ILE A 124 8.16 4.70 0.69
C ILE A 124 6.83 5.33 1.07
N VAL A 125 5.90 5.33 0.13
CA VAL A 125 4.52 5.73 0.38
C VAL A 125 3.75 4.53 0.96
N ILE A 126 3.05 4.78 2.06
CA ILE A 126 2.15 3.82 2.69
C ILE A 126 0.77 4.01 2.05
N GLU A 127 0.30 3.00 1.33
CA GLU A 127 -1.06 2.97 0.78
C GLU A 127 -1.91 2.02 1.63
N PRO A 128 -2.72 2.53 2.57
CA PRO A 128 -3.69 1.70 3.27
C PRO A 128 -4.91 1.43 2.37
N ASP A 129 -5.22 0.14 2.21
CA ASP A 129 -6.48 -0.37 1.70
C ASP A 129 -7.33 -0.84 2.91
N PRO A 130 -8.67 -0.82 2.84
CA PRO A 130 -9.52 -1.40 3.88
C PRO A 130 -9.12 -2.80 4.35
N ASN A 131 -8.41 -3.59 3.55
CA ASN A 131 -7.99 -4.95 3.90
C ASN A 131 -6.48 -5.18 3.93
N THR A 132 -5.67 -4.27 3.39
CA THR A 132 -4.22 -4.47 3.25
C THR A 132 -3.45 -3.17 3.41
N VAL A 133 -2.15 -3.24 3.65
CA VAL A 133 -1.24 -2.10 3.52
C VAL A 133 -0.30 -2.45 2.37
N LYS A 134 0.02 -1.47 1.54
CA LYS A 134 1.08 -1.57 0.54
C LYS A 134 2.19 -0.58 0.83
N LEU A 135 3.41 -1.00 0.55
CA LEU A 135 4.57 -0.12 0.47
C LEU A 135 4.85 0.16 -1.00
N VAL A 136 4.99 1.42 -1.35
CA VAL A 136 5.21 1.86 -2.72
C VAL A 136 6.48 2.68 -2.81
N ILE A 137 7.37 2.28 -3.71
CA ILE A 137 8.67 2.92 -3.93
C ILE A 137 8.69 3.43 -5.36
N ASN A 138 9.06 4.70 -5.54
CA ASN A 138 9.32 5.26 -6.88
C ASN A 138 10.83 5.35 -7.08
N VAL A 139 11.35 4.51 -7.98
CA VAL A 139 12.78 4.43 -8.30
C VAL A 139 13.11 5.46 -9.39
N GLY A 140 13.17 6.74 -9.02
CA GLY A 140 13.40 7.84 -9.95
C GLY A 140 12.29 8.89 -9.89
N ASP A 141 11.73 9.25 -11.05
CA ASP A 141 10.65 10.24 -11.14
C ASP A 141 9.34 9.68 -10.55
N PRO A 142 8.78 10.27 -9.46
CA PRO A 142 7.54 9.80 -8.85
C PRO A 142 6.32 9.87 -9.79
N ASP A 143 6.38 10.67 -10.85
CA ASP A 143 5.31 10.76 -11.86
C ASP A 143 5.44 9.67 -12.95
N ASP A 144 6.58 8.97 -13.03
CA ASP A 144 6.80 7.86 -13.97
C ASP A 144 6.40 6.52 -13.35
N GLN A 145 5.22 6.03 -13.74
CA GLN A 145 4.68 4.74 -13.30
C GLN A 145 5.57 3.53 -13.62
N SER A 146 6.50 3.63 -14.57
CA SER A 146 7.44 2.54 -14.87
C SER A 146 8.52 2.36 -13.79
N THR A 147 8.73 3.40 -12.98
CA THR A 147 9.66 3.39 -11.83
C THR A 147 9.00 2.92 -10.54
N ARG A 148 7.67 2.79 -10.54
CA ARG A 148 6.89 2.36 -9.37
C ARG A 148 7.16 0.88 -9.07
N ARG A 149 7.39 0.60 -7.79
CA ARG A 149 7.63 -0.73 -7.23
C ARG A 149 6.68 -0.90 -6.06
N GLU A 150 5.82 -1.91 -6.14
CA GLU A 150 4.82 -2.20 -5.11
C GLU A 150 5.26 -3.41 -4.29
N PHE A 151 5.05 -3.32 -2.98
CA PHE A 151 5.28 -4.40 -2.04
C PHE A 151 4.04 -4.60 -1.17
N VAL A 152 3.65 -5.86 -0.99
CA VAL A 152 2.55 -6.27 -0.11
C VAL A 152 3.10 -7.07 1.04
N ARG A 153 2.41 -7.06 2.18
CA ARG A 153 2.83 -7.84 3.34
C ARG A 153 2.92 -9.32 2.96
N SER A 154 4.07 -9.95 3.23
CA SER A 154 4.27 -11.37 2.97
C SER A 154 3.28 -12.17 3.81
N ALA A 155 2.57 -13.10 3.18
CA ALA A 155 1.65 -13.99 3.89
C ALA A 155 2.45 -15.03 4.70
N GLY A 156 2.70 -14.72 5.97
CA GLY A 156 3.27 -15.63 6.94
C GLY A 156 4.79 -15.53 7.12
N ASP A 157 5.18 -15.19 8.34
CA ASP A 157 6.29 -15.78 9.07
C ASP A 157 5.74 -16.32 10.40
#